data_AF-A0A2P9GVC3-F1
#
_entry.id   AF-A0A2P9GVC3-F1
#
_cell.length_a   1.000
_cell.length_b   1.000
_cell.length_c   1.000
_cell.angle_alpha   90.00
_cell.angle_beta   90.00
_cell.angle_gamma   90.00
#
_symmetry.space_group_name_H-M   'P 1'
#
loop_
_entity.id
_entity.type
_entity.pdbx_description
1 polymer ?
#
loop_
_entity_poly.entity_id
_entity_poly.type
_entity_poly.pdbx_seq_one_letter_code
_entity_poly.pdbx_strand_id
1 'polypeptide(L)'
;MHNENRSNRPLADRQELERNAYNAAFSELGLSWHWDEKTYSELQSIAEEEEDRLRTYVETQHRYLLTAYDARFLVNAIREAKMRCYDSALGQRSDH
;
A
#
# COMPACT_ATOMS: atom_id res chain seq x y z
N MET A 1 15.87 -5.71 33.91
CA MET A 1 15.10 -4.71 33.14
C MET A 1 15.06 -5.16 31.68
N HIS A 2 14.07 -5.92 31.25
CA HIS A 2 13.70 -6.05 29.83
C HIS A 2 12.22 -6.41 29.77
N ASN A 3 11.42 -5.35 29.66
CA ASN A 3 9.97 -5.34 29.83
C ASN A 3 9.28 -6.03 28.64
N GLU A 4 8.21 -6.76 28.95
CA GLU A 4 7.32 -7.52 28.08
C GLU A 4 6.80 -6.71 26.87
N ASN A 5 7.31 -7.00 25.66
CA ASN A 5 6.80 -6.45 24.39
C ASN A 5 6.54 -7.55 23.34
N ARG A 6 6.02 -8.72 23.78
CA ARG A 6 5.60 -9.78 22.84
C ARG A 6 4.13 -9.68 22.39
N SER A 7 3.32 -8.83 23.00
CA SER A 7 1.87 -8.79 22.74
C SER A 7 1.43 -7.86 21.59
N ASN A 8 2.35 -7.24 20.83
CA ASN A 8 2.00 -6.35 19.71
C ASN A 8 2.44 -6.85 18.30
N ARG A 9 2.98 -8.07 18.19
CA ARG A 9 3.47 -8.62 16.91
C ARG A 9 2.42 -8.81 15.80
N PRO A 10 1.17 -9.27 16.04
CA PRO A 10 0.27 -9.60 14.92
C PRO A 10 -0.17 -8.39 14.10
N LEU A 11 -0.06 -7.17 14.65
CA LEU A 11 -0.38 -5.94 13.93
C LEU A 11 0.76 -5.54 12.98
N ALA A 12 2.01 -5.70 13.42
CA ALA A 12 3.19 -5.45 12.58
C ALA A 12 3.22 -6.42 11.39
N ASP A 13 2.98 -7.72 11.62
CA ASP A 13 2.93 -8.73 10.56
C ASP A 13 1.85 -8.41 9.50
N ARG A 14 0.67 -7.95 9.94
CA ARG A 14 -0.41 -7.56 9.01
C ARG A 14 -0.08 -6.30 8.23
N GLN A 15 0.48 -5.29 8.89
CA GLN A 15 0.90 -4.04 8.24
C GLN A 15 2.03 -4.29 7.23
N GLU A 16 2.98 -5.18 7.54
CA GLU A 16 4.03 -5.61 6.62
C GLU A 16 3.45 -6.37 5.41
N LEU A 17 2.46 -7.23 5.63
CA LEU A 17 1.76 -7.94 4.54
C LEU A 17 1.00 -6.97 3.62
N GLU A 18 0.26 -6.02 4.21
CA GLU A 18 -0.44 -4.97 3.45
C GLU A 18 0.56 -4.10 2.68
N ARG A 19 1.64 -3.66 3.33
CA ARG A 19 2.71 -2.87 2.69
C ARG A 19 3.36 -3.63 1.54
N ASN A 20 3.63 -4.92 1.70
CA ASN A 20 4.18 -5.74 0.61
C ASN A 20 3.20 -5.88 -0.56
N ALA A 21 1.90 -6.06 -0.30
CA ALA A 21 0.90 -6.11 -1.36
C ALA A 21 0.81 -4.77 -2.13
N TYR A 22 0.90 -3.63 -1.43
CA TYR A 22 0.99 -2.32 -2.08
C TYR A 22 2.28 -2.17 -2.88
N ASN A 23 3.44 -2.50 -2.31
CA ASN A 23 4.73 -2.42 -3.00
C ASN A 23 4.76 -3.30 -4.27
N ALA A 24 4.15 -4.49 -4.21
CA ALA A 24 4.00 -5.36 -5.38
C ALA A 24 3.08 -4.71 -6.44
N ALA A 25 1.95 -4.13 -6.03
CA ALA A 25 1.05 -3.42 -6.93
C ALA A 25 1.71 -2.21 -7.61
N PHE A 26 2.49 -1.41 -6.87
CA PHE A 26 3.25 -0.30 -7.45
C PHE A 26 4.29 -0.80 -8.45
N SER A 27 5.03 -1.85 -8.10
CA SER A 27 6.03 -2.46 -8.99
C SER A 27 5.40 -3.02 -10.27
N GLU A 28 4.22 -3.64 -10.19
CA GLU A 28 3.47 -4.15 -11.36
C GLU A 28 3.07 -3.01 -12.31
N LEU A 29 2.70 -1.87 -11.74
CA LEU A 29 2.35 -0.66 -12.51
C LEU A 29 3.57 0.10 -13.04
N GLY A 30 4.79 -0.36 -12.74
CA GLY A 30 6.04 0.34 -13.10
C GLY A 30 6.27 1.62 -12.28
N LEU A 31 5.56 1.78 -11.17
CA LEU A 31 5.74 2.88 -10.23
C LEU A 31 6.81 2.46 -9.22
N SER A 32 7.99 3.11 -9.26
CA SER A 32 9.04 2.91 -8.23
C SER A 32 8.68 3.59 -6.91
N TRP A 33 7.42 3.50 -6.49
CA TRP A 33 6.92 4.03 -5.24
C TRP A 33 7.12 2.98 -4.15
N HIS A 34 7.71 3.40 -3.05
CA HIS A 34 7.90 2.57 -1.88
C HIS A 34 7.38 3.33 -0.68
N TRP A 35 6.40 2.74 0.00
CA TRP A 35 5.92 3.25 1.27
C TRP A 35 6.65 2.54 2.40
N ASP A 36 7.51 3.26 3.09
CA ASP A 36 8.08 2.80 4.35
C ASP A 36 7.04 2.85 5.47
N GLU A 37 7.29 2.16 6.59
CA GLU A 37 6.39 2.16 7.76
C GLU A 37 6.04 3.57 8.26
N LYS A 38 7.01 4.48 8.16
CA LYS A 38 6.85 5.87 8.58
C LYS A 38 5.88 6.61 7.66
N THR A 39 6.10 6.52 6.35
CA THR A 39 5.21 7.09 5.32
C THR A 39 3.82 6.48 5.39
N TYR A 40 3.71 5.16 5.59
CA TYR A 40 2.43 4.48 5.72
C TYR A 40 1.64 4.95 6.95
N SER A 41 2.32 5.12 8.10
CA SER A 41 1.70 5.60 9.34
C SER A 41 1.27 7.07 9.26
N GLU A 42 2.09 7.92 8.62
CA GLU A 42 1.74 9.31 8.35
C GLU A 42 0.53 9.40 7.42
N LEU A 43 0.52 8.64 6.32
CA LEU A 43 -0.61 8.61 5.40
C LEU A 43 -1.88 8.06 6.07
N GLN A 44 -1.79 7.02 6.90
CA GLN A 44 -2.93 6.53 7.69
C GLN A 44 -3.51 7.59 8.62
N SER A 45 -2.66 8.46 9.18
CA SER A 45 -3.12 9.55 10.05
C SER A 45 -3.77 10.69 9.27
N ILE A 46 -3.43 10.85 7.98
CA ILE A 46 -3.97 11.90 7.12
C ILE A 46 -5.31 11.46 6.51
N ALA A 47 -5.43 10.20 6.07
CA ALA A 47 -6.63 9.66 5.45
C ALA A 47 -6.86 8.19 5.81
N GLU A 48 -8.10 7.87 6.18
CA GLU A 48 -8.55 6.48 6.43
C GLU A 48 -8.70 5.68 5.12
N GLU A 49 -9.16 6.33 4.06
CA GLU A 49 -9.37 5.71 2.74
C GLU A 49 -8.03 5.56 2.00
N GLU A 50 -7.79 4.39 1.40
CA GLU A 50 -6.57 4.17 0.60
C GLU A 50 -6.49 5.10 -0.63
N GLU A 51 -7.65 5.46 -1.20
CA GLU A 51 -7.74 6.39 -2.32
C GLU A 51 -7.24 7.79 -1.96
N ASP A 52 -7.70 8.34 -0.84
CA ASP A 52 -7.31 9.68 -0.39
C ASP A 52 -5.84 9.73 0.06
N ARG A 53 -5.33 8.64 0.66
CA ARG A 53 -3.88 8.51 0.97
C ARG A 53 -3.04 8.58 -0.29
N LEU A 54 -3.37 7.75 -1.29
CA LEU A 54 -2.67 7.71 -2.56
C LEU A 54 -2.76 9.05 -3.28
N ARG A 55 -3.96 9.61 -3.35
CA ARG A 55 -4.19 10.90 -3.99
C ARG A 55 -3.37 12.01 -3.34
N THR A 56 -3.42 12.12 -2.01
CA THR A 56 -2.66 13.13 -1.25
C THR A 56 -1.16 12.94 -1.46
N TYR A 57 -0.67 11.69 -1.43
CA TYR A 57 0.73 11.37 -1.68
C TYR A 57 1.17 11.80 -3.08
N VAL A 58 0.38 11.48 -4.11
CA VAL A 58 0.67 11.85 -5.50
C VAL A 58 0.56 13.37 -5.72
N GLU A 59 -0.45 14.02 -5.14
CA GLU A 59 -0.63 15.48 -5.21
C GLU A 59 0.52 16.24 -4.53
N THR A 60 1.09 15.67 -3.46
CA THR A 60 2.17 16.29 -2.68
C THR A 60 3.57 16.00 -3.25
N GLN A 61 3.86 14.73 -3.56
CA GLN A 61 5.21 14.28 -3.97
C GLN A 61 5.38 14.25 -5.50
N HIS A 62 4.32 13.97 -6.24
CA HIS A 62 4.38 13.68 -7.67
C HIS A 62 3.38 14.51 -8.48
N ARG A 63 3.27 15.80 -8.18
CA ARG A 63 2.33 16.70 -8.88
C ARG A 63 2.55 16.76 -10.40
N TYR A 64 3.77 16.49 -10.87
CA TYR A 64 4.07 16.38 -12.30
C TYR A 64 3.43 15.15 -12.96
N LEU A 65 3.24 14.04 -12.23
CA LEU A 65 2.52 12.87 -12.73
C LEU A 65 1.04 13.16 -12.91
N LEU A 66 0.46 14.04 -12.10
CA LEU A 66 -0.93 14.51 -12.26
C LEU A 66 -1.17 15.34 -13.51
N THR A 67 -0.10 15.74 -14.21
CA THR A 67 -0.21 16.39 -15.52
C THR A 67 -0.36 15.36 -16.64
N ALA A 68 0.09 14.13 -16.43
CA ALA A 68 0.04 13.04 -17.41
C ALA A 68 -1.04 11.99 -17.10
N TYR A 69 -1.36 11.77 -15.82
CA TYR A 69 -2.32 10.77 -15.34
C TYR A 69 -3.21 11.35 -14.24
N ASP A 70 -4.51 11.11 -14.31
CA ASP A 70 -5.43 11.50 -13.25
C ASP A 70 -5.16 10.76 -11.93
N ALA A 71 -5.25 11.49 -10.81
CA ALA A 71 -5.11 10.89 -9.48
C ALA A 71 -6.07 9.71 -9.28
N ARG A 72 -7.34 9.88 -9.68
CA ARG A 72 -8.37 8.84 -9.61
C ARG A 72 -8.04 7.62 -10.47
N PHE A 73 -7.38 7.82 -11.62
CA PHE A 73 -6.98 6.72 -12.49
C PHE A 73 -5.84 5.92 -11.87
N LEU A 74 -4.79 6.60 -11.38
CA LEU A 74 -3.67 5.96 -10.70
C LEU A 74 -4.15 5.16 -9.48
N VAL A 75 -5.00 5.78 -8.66
CA VAL A 75 -5.61 5.15 -7.49
C VAL A 75 -6.36 3.87 -7.86
N ASN A 76 -7.22 3.92 -8.89
CA ASN A 76 -7.93 2.71 -9.35
C ASN A 76 -6.98 1.65 -9.88
N ALA A 77 -5.96 2.02 -10.66
CA ALA A 77 -4.98 1.08 -11.18
C ALA A 77 -4.24 0.34 -10.04
N ILE A 78 -3.89 1.05 -8.96
CA ILE A 78 -3.25 0.48 -7.77
C ILE A 78 -4.20 -0.47 -7.05
N ARG A 79 -5.47 -0.11 -6.90
CA ARG A 79 -6.49 -0.99 -6.30
C ARG A 79 -6.68 -2.26 -7.11
N GLU A 80 -6.72 -2.17 -8.44
CA GLU A 80 -6.81 -3.33 -9.32
C GLU A 80 -5.58 -4.23 -9.22
N ALA A 81 -4.37 -3.65 -9.24
CA ALA A 81 -3.13 -4.41 -9.08
C ALA A 81 -3.04 -5.07 -7.69
N LYS A 82 -3.46 -4.36 -6.64
CA LYS A 82 -3.59 -4.92 -5.28
C LYS A 82 -4.60 -6.07 -5.25
N MET A 83 -5.77 -5.92 -5.88
CA MET A 83 -6.76 -7.00 -5.97
C MET A 83 -6.18 -8.23 -6.70
N ARG A 84 -5.41 -8.06 -7.77
CA ARG A 84 -4.71 -9.16 -8.46
C ARG A 84 -3.67 -9.83 -7.58
N CYS A 85 -2.86 -9.06 -6.84
CA CYS A 85 -1.89 -9.61 -5.89
C CYS A 85 -2.58 -10.35 -4.74
N TYR A 86 -3.68 -9.80 -4.24
CA TYR A 86 -4.45 -10.40 -3.15
C TYR A 86 -5.17 -11.67 -3.59
N ASP A 87 -5.74 -11.68 -4.81
CA ASP A 87 -6.32 -12.86 -5.44
C ASP A 87 -5.25 -13.93 -5.69
N SER A 88 -4.06 -13.56 -6.18
CA SER A 88 -2.94 -14.49 -6.35
C SER A 88 -2.49 -15.10 -5.02
N ALA A 89 -2.48 -14.30 -3.94
CA ALA A 89 -2.12 -14.77 -2.60
C ALA A 89 -3.21 -15.66 -1.96
N LEU A 90 -4.50 -15.45 -2.30
CA LEU A 90 -5.61 -16.26 -1.81
C LEU A 90 -5.86 -17.53 -2.66
N GLY A 91 -5.70 -17.44 -3.98
CA GLY A 91 -5.89 -18.52 -4.93
C GLY A 91 -4.83 -19.62 -4.85
N GLN A 92 -3.67 -19.34 -4.27
CA GLN A 92 -2.64 -20.36 -3.99
C GLN A 92 -3.03 -21.37 -2.88
N ARG A 93 -4.15 -21.18 -2.17
CA ARG A 93 -4.62 -22.12 -1.13
C ARG A 93 -5.52 -23.24 -1.64
N SER A 94 -5.80 -23.31 -2.94
CA SER A 94 -6.66 -24.34 -3.54
C SER A 94 -5.94 -25.12 -4.64
N ASP A 95 -4.75 -25.64 -4.35
CA ASP A 95 -4.21 -26.81 -5.07
C ASP A 95 -3.20 -27.54 -4.15
N HIS A 96 -3.72 -28.45 -3.33
CA HIS A 96 -2.94 -29.54 -2.73
C HIS A 96 -3.85 -30.75 -2.45
#